data_AF-A0A1Q5XRE2-F1
#
_entry.id   AF-A0A1Q5XRE2-F1
#
_cell.length_a   1.000
_cell.length_b   1.000
_cell.length_c   1.000
_cell.angle_alpha   90.00
_cell.angle_beta   90.00
_cell.angle_gamma   90.00
#
_symmetry.space_group_name_H-M   'P 1'
#
loop_
_entity.id
_entity.type
_entity.pdbx_description
1 polymer ?
#
loop_
_entity_poly.entity_id
_entity_poly.type
_entity_poly.pdbx_seq_one_letter_code
_entity_poly.pdbx_strand_id
1 'polypeptide(L)'
;MKNSGYKDERLTAENQKLNSHGFLIVLVGLLISIMVKVFILQWDIKYWLDVFLILMAACLYITVKGIRSGLYLLSGRAGEKQKFKKANLLSGAIGATVWTVLMISYDLLESGTTDLFKNVASALAGGVIFFFGINWIQRAMMSRSTQNADKPLD
;
A
#
# COMPACT_ATOMS: atom_id res chain seq x y z
N MET A 1 -5.44 -19.93 -41.66
CA MET A 1 -6.56 -19.00 -41.38
C MET A 1 -6.44 -18.56 -39.93
N LYS A 2 -6.11 -17.29 -39.69
CA LYS A 2 -5.93 -16.72 -38.36
C LYS A 2 -7.32 -16.49 -37.78
N ASN A 3 -7.77 -17.34 -36.85
CA ASN A 3 -8.97 -17.08 -36.05
C ASN A 3 -8.66 -15.88 -35.12
N SER A 4 -8.69 -14.67 -35.67
CA SER A 4 -8.85 -13.47 -34.87
C SER A 4 -10.33 -13.41 -34.48
N GLY A 5 -10.71 -14.24 -33.50
CA GLY A 5 -11.99 -14.09 -32.85
C GLY A 5 -12.06 -12.65 -32.35
N TYR A 6 -13.09 -11.92 -32.75
CA TYR A 6 -13.38 -10.60 -32.21
C TYR A 6 -13.34 -10.72 -30.68
N LYS A 7 -12.29 -10.15 -30.06
CA LYS A 7 -12.26 -9.99 -28.61
C LYS A 7 -13.31 -8.94 -28.32
N ASP A 8 -14.49 -9.38 -27.94
CA ASP A 8 -15.53 -8.47 -27.47
C ASP A 8 -14.96 -7.70 -26.29
N GLU A 9 -14.83 -6.38 -26.46
CA GLU A 9 -14.36 -5.48 -25.43
C GLU A 9 -15.24 -5.58 -24.18
N ARG A 10 -16.53 -5.91 -24.34
CA ARG A 10 -17.45 -6.12 -23.22
C ARG A 10 -17.08 -7.35 -22.41
N LEU A 11 -16.80 -8.48 -23.06
CA LEU A 11 -16.39 -9.71 -22.37
C LEU A 11 -15.03 -9.54 -21.68
N THR A 12 -14.10 -8.82 -22.33
CA THR A 12 -12.79 -8.51 -21.76
C THR A 12 -12.91 -7.59 -20.54
N ALA A 13 -13.73 -6.55 -20.62
CA ALA A 13 -14.00 -5.62 -19.53
C ALA A 13 -14.70 -6.31 -18.35
N GLU A 14 -15.70 -7.16 -18.60
CA GLU A 14 -16.40 -7.88 -17.54
C GLU A 14 -15.48 -8.90 -16.85
N ASN A 15 -14.65 -9.61 -17.61
CA ASN A 15 -13.64 -10.51 -17.04
C ASN A 15 -12.61 -9.76 -16.19
N GLN A 16 -12.14 -8.59 -16.64
CA GLN A 16 -11.23 -7.73 -15.86
C GLN A 16 -11.88 -7.24 -14.56
N LYS A 17 -13.17 -6.89 -14.61
CA LYS A 17 -13.96 -6.49 -13.43
C LYS A 17 -14.11 -7.65 -12.44
N LEU A 18 -14.43 -8.85 -12.91
CA LEU A 18 -14.50 -10.05 -12.07
C LEU A 18 -13.15 -10.38 -11.42
N ASN A 19 -12.07 -10.35 -12.19
CA ASN A 19 -10.72 -10.58 -11.67
C ASN A 19 -10.32 -9.53 -10.62
N SER A 20 -10.67 -8.27 -10.84
CA SER A 20 -10.39 -7.18 -9.88
C SER A 20 -11.16 -7.36 -8.57
N HIS A 21 -12.44 -7.72 -8.63
CA HIS A 21 -13.22 -8.02 -7.42
C HIS A 21 -12.74 -9.28 -6.72
N GLY A 22 -12.44 -10.35 -7.47
CA GLY A 22 -11.90 -11.59 -6.90
C GLY A 22 -10.58 -11.33 -6.18
N PHE A 23 -9.67 -10.57 -6.79
CA PHE A 23 -8.43 -10.15 -6.16
C PHE A 23 -8.68 -9.33 -4.88
N LEU A 24 -9.60 -8.36 -4.92
CA LEU A 24 -9.94 -7.54 -3.75
C LEU A 24 -10.46 -8.40 -2.58
N ILE A 25 -11.34 -9.36 -2.86
CA ILE A 25 -11.89 -10.26 -1.84
C ILE A 25 -10.76 -11.08 -1.20
N VAL A 26 -9.86 -11.65 -2.01
CA VAL A 26 -8.71 -12.42 -1.51
C VAL A 26 -7.77 -11.53 -0.68
N LEU A 27 -7.46 -10.33 -1.16
CA LEU A 27 -6.59 -9.38 -0.47
C LEU A 27 -7.16 -8.99 0.90
N VAL A 28 -8.44 -8.61 0.94
CA VAL A 28 -9.14 -8.25 2.18
C VAL A 28 -9.25 -9.45 3.12
N GLY A 29 -9.54 -10.64 2.58
CA GLY A 29 -9.60 -11.87 3.36
C GLY A 29 -8.25 -12.21 4.03
N LEU A 30 -7.15 -12.06 3.29
CA LEU A 30 -5.79 -12.26 3.83
C LEU A 30 -5.45 -11.20 4.89
N LEU A 31 -5.81 -9.94 4.67
CA LEU A 31 -5.61 -8.87 5.66
C LEU A 31 -6.38 -9.17 6.95
N ILE A 32 -7.67 -9.51 6.85
CA ILE A 32 -8.48 -9.88 8.02
C ILE A 32 -7.87 -11.10 8.71
N SER A 33 -7.45 -12.13 7.96
CA SER A 33 -6.81 -13.32 8.54
C SER A 33 -5.59 -12.97 9.37
N ILE A 34 -4.70 -12.11 8.87
CA ILE A 34 -3.52 -11.65 9.62
C ILE A 34 -3.94 -10.84 10.84
N MET A 35 -4.89 -9.91 10.72
CA MET A 35 -5.38 -9.12 11.85
C MET A 35 -5.93 -10.00 12.98
N VAL A 36 -6.73 -11.02 12.65
CA VAL A 36 -7.25 -11.98 13.63
C VAL A 36 -6.11 -12.77 14.28
N LYS A 37 -5.15 -13.29 13.50
CA LYS A 37 -4.00 -14.04 14.02
C LYS A 37 -3.13 -13.21 14.96
N VAL A 38 -2.88 -11.95 14.63
CA VAL A 38 -2.02 -11.04 15.40
C VAL A 38 -2.74 -10.51 16.65
N PHE A 39 -3.95 -9.98 16.50
CA PHE A 39 -4.60 -9.23 17.58
C PHE A 39 -5.56 -10.06 18.44
N ILE A 40 -6.29 -11.01 17.84
CA ILE A 40 -7.29 -11.81 18.56
C ILE A 40 -6.66 -13.08 19.11
N LEU A 41 -5.95 -13.82 18.26
CA LEU A 41 -5.34 -15.10 18.61
C LEU A 41 -3.95 -14.94 19.25
N GLN A 42 -3.31 -13.77 19.10
CA GLN A 42 -1.97 -13.47 19.62
C GLN A 42 -0.93 -14.54 19.27
N TRP A 43 -0.99 -15.05 18.04
CA TRP A 43 -0.06 -16.08 17.59
C TRP A 43 1.35 -15.53 17.41
N ASP A 44 2.32 -16.36 17.78
CA ASP A 44 3.74 -16.10 17.53
C ASP A 44 4.00 -15.91 16.02
N ILE A 45 4.95 -15.02 15.69
CA ILE A 45 5.27 -14.57 14.34
C ILE A 45 5.51 -15.73 13.37
N LYS A 46 6.11 -16.82 13.85
CA LYS A 46 6.38 -18.03 13.07
C LYS A 46 5.15 -18.69 12.44
N TYR A 47 3.94 -18.41 12.94
CA TYR A 47 2.69 -19.03 12.46
C TYR A 47 1.92 -18.19 11.44
N TRP A 48 2.34 -16.96 11.17
CA TRP A 48 1.66 -16.08 10.22
C TRP A 48 2.58 -15.24 9.34
N LEU A 49 3.89 -15.25 9.62
CA LEU A 49 4.90 -14.52 8.85
C LEU A 49 4.92 -14.93 7.38
N ASP A 50 4.74 -16.21 7.08
CA ASP A 50 4.66 -16.74 5.72
C ASP A 50 3.53 -16.08 4.92
N VAL A 51 2.32 -16.04 5.49
CA VAL A 51 1.13 -15.41 4.88
C VAL A 51 1.36 -13.91 4.70
N PHE A 52 1.95 -13.26 5.71
CA PHE A 52 2.28 -11.84 5.64
C PHE A 52 3.31 -11.54 4.53
N LEU A 53 4.37 -12.35 4.41
CA LEU A 53 5.39 -12.16 3.38
C LEU A 53 4.83 -12.39 1.98
N ILE A 54 3.95 -13.38 1.80
CA ILE A 54 3.27 -13.61 0.51
C ILE A 54 2.40 -12.40 0.15
N LEU A 55 1.63 -11.89 1.10
CA LEU A 55 0.81 -10.70 0.90
C LEU A 55 1.66 -9.48 0.51
N MET A 56 2.76 -9.25 1.23
CA MET A 56 3.68 -8.15 0.96
C MET A 56 4.35 -8.28 -0.40
N ALA A 57 4.77 -9.49 -0.80
CA ALA A 57 5.36 -9.76 -2.10
C ALA A 57 4.36 -9.50 -3.24
N ALA A 58 3.10 -9.91 -3.08
CA ALA A 58 2.04 -9.65 -4.06
C ALA A 58 1.77 -8.14 -4.22
N CYS A 59 1.63 -7.42 -3.11
CA CYS A 59 1.46 -5.97 -3.10
C CYS A 59 2.64 -5.26 -3.76
N LEU A 60 3.88 -5.68 -3.45
CA LEU A 60 5.09 -5.10 -4.05
C LEU A 60 5.14 -5.36 -5.56
N TYR A 61 4.85 -6.59 -6.01
CA TYR A 61 4.83 -6.94 -7.42
C TYR A 61 3.84 -6.07 -8.21
N ILE A 62 2.60 -5.96 -7.73
CA ILE A 62 1.56 -5.15 -8.38
C ILE A 62 1.98 -3.68 -8.42
N THR A 63 2.54 -3.17 -7.32
CA THR A 63 3.00 -1.78 -7.22
C THR A 63 4.12 -1.51 -8.23
N VAL A 64 5.15 -2.36 -8.27
CA VAL A 64 6.29 -2.21 -9.19
C VAL A 64 5.83 -2.34 -10.64
N LYS A 65 4.97 -3.32 -10.95
CA LYS A 65 4.43 -3.49 -12.29
C LYS A 65 3.57 -2.30 -12.69
N GLY A 66 2.74 -1.79 -11.80
CA GLY A 66 1.93 -0.58 -12.05
C GLY A 66 2.78 0.65 -12.36
N ILE A 67 3.90 0.84 -11.66
CA ILE A 67 4.86 1.91 -11.94
C ILE A 67 5.55 1.69 -13.29
N ARG A 68 5.95 0.45 -13.61
CA ARG A 68 6.63 0.12 -14.88
C ARG A 68 5.70 0.28 -16.08
N SER A 69 4.43 -0.08 -15.92
CA SER A 69 3.38 0.08 -16.94
C SER A 69 2.79 1.49 -16.99
N GLY A 70 3.28 2.42 -16.18
CA GLY A 70 2.83 3.81 -16.19
C GLY A 70 1.40 4.05 -15.71
N LEU A 71 0.78 3.09 -15.01
CA LEU A 71 -0.64 3.15 -14.62
C LEU A 71 -0.98 4.34 -13.71
N TYR A 72 -0.01 4.86 -12.97
CA TYR A 72 -0.18 6.01 -12.10
C TYR A 72 0.16 7.32 -12.81
N LEU A 73 -0.69 7.71 -13.77
CA LEU A 73 -0.57 8.98 -14.50
C LEU A 73 -1.16 10.14 -13.67
N LEU A 74 -0.39 11.21 -13.49
CA LEU A 74 -0.97 12.48 -13.05
C LEU A 74 -1.73 13.08 -14.22
N SER A 75 -3.05 13.24 -14.08
CA SER A 75 -3.87 14.00 -15.02
C SER A 75 -3.22 15.34 -15.37
N GLY A 76 -3.26 15.75 -16.64
CA GLY A 76 -2.70 17.02 -17.11
C GLY A 76 -3.39 18.25 -16.52
N ARG A 77 -4.60 18.11 -15.98
CA ARG A 77 -5.41 19.22 -15.45
C ARG A 77 -4.88 19.67 -14.07
N ALA A 78 -4.54 20.96 -13.96
CA ALA A 78 -3.98 21.55 -12.75
C ALA A 78 -4.81 21.28 -11.47
N GLY A 79 -6.14 21.35 -11.58
CA GLY A 79 -7.05 21.07 -10.45
C GLY A 79 -7.04 19.61 -9.98
N GLU A 80 -6.88 18.65 -10.89
CA GLU A 80 -6.81 17.22 -10.55
C GLU A 80 -5.45 16.87 -9.93
N LYS A 81 -4.35 17.47 -10.41
CA LYS A 81 -3.02 17.36 -9.78
C LYS A 81 -3.03 17.85 -8.34
N GLN A 82 -3.70 18.96 -8.05
CA GLN A 82 -3.77 19.51 -6.70
C GLN A 82 -4.61 18.65 -5.76
N LYS A 83 -5.75 18.11 -6.23
CA LYS A 83 -6.57 17.15 -5.47
C LYS A 83 -5.77 15.89 -5.14
N PHE A 84 -5.05 15.35 -6.11
CA PHE A 84 -4.20 14.17 -5.90
C PHE A 84 -3.08 14.44 -4.89
N LYS A 85 -2.37 15.58 -5.00
CA LYS A 85 -1.33 15.97 -4.04
C LYS A 85 -1.87 16.06 -2.61
N LYS A 86 -3.07 16.62 -2.43
CA LYS A 86 -3.74 16.68 -1.12
C LYS A 86 -4.10 15.29 -0.59
N ALA A 87 -4.66 14.43 -1.44
CA ALA A 87 -5.00 13.05 -1.07
C ALA A 87 -3.75 12.25 -0.66
N ASN A 88 -2.65 12.43 -1.38
CA ASN A 88 -1.39 11.75 -1.09
C ASN A 88 -0.75 12.24 0.22
N LEU A 89 -0.83 13.55 0.49
CA LEU A 89 -0.38 14.12 1.75
C LEU A 89 -1.24 13.63 2.94
N LEU A 90 -2.56 13.55 2.74
CA LEU A 90 -3.50 13.03 3.73
C LEU A 90 -3.25 11.54 4.01
N SER A 91 -3.03 10.72 2.98
CA SER A 91 -2.74 9.30 3.17
C SER A 91 -1.41 9.09 3.90
N GLY A 92 -0.38 9.88 3.59
CA GLY A 92 0.88 9.89 4.33
C GLY A 92 0.70 10.29 5.79
N ALA A 93 -0.15 11.28 6.08
CA ALA A 93 -0.45 11.72 7.45
C ALA A 93 -1.16 10.60 8.25
N ILE A 94 -2.18 9.97 7.65
CA ILE A 94 -2.88 8.85 8.27
C ILE A 94 -1.91 7.69 8.55
N GLY A 95 -1.06 7.34 7.58
CA GLY A 95 -0.06 6.28 7.75
C GLY A 95 0.93 6.57 8.87
N ALA A 96 1.44 7.80 8.95
CA ALA A 96 2.34 8.23 10.01
C ALA A 96 1.68 8.19 11.39
N THR A 97 0.43 8.63 11.50
CA THR A 97 -0.33 8.56 12.76
C THR A 97 -0.53 7.11 13.20
N VAL A 98 -0.98 6.23 12.30
CA VAL A 98 -1.18 4.80 12.61
C VAL A 98 0.13 4.16 13.07
N TRP A 99 1.23 4.40 12.35
CA TRP A 99 2.55 3.89 12.72
C TRP A 99 2.97 4.38 14.11
N THR A 100 2.83 5.68 14.38
CA THR A 100 3.21 6.28 15.66
C THR A 100 2.42 5.69 16.82
N VAL A 101 1.10 5.54 16.65
CA VAL A 101 0.22 4.93 17.67
C VAL A 101 0.60 3.48 17.92
N LEU A 102 0.93 2.70 16.88
CA LEU A 102 1.36 1.32 17.03
C LEU A 102 2.68 1.21 17.80
N MET A 103 3.67 2.05 17.49
CA MET A 103 4.96 2.05 18.21
C MET A 103 4.78 2.42 19.69
N ILE A 104 4.00 3.46 19.99
CA ILE A 104 3.68 3.83 21.38
C ILE A 104 2.96 2.68 22.09
N SER A 105 1.99 2.03 21.44
CA SER A 105 1.25 0.92 22.04
C SER A 105 2.14 -0.28 22.32
N TYR A 106 3.08 -0.58 21.43
CA TYR A 106 4.06 -1.64 21.60
C TYR A 106 5.01 -1.34 22.77
N ASP A 107 5.57 -0.13 22.82
CA ASP A 107 6.46 0.30 23.91
C ASP A 107 5.74 0.32 25.27
N LEU A 108 4.45 0.64 25.31
CA LEU A 108 3.62 0.60 26.53
C LEU A 108 3.36 -0.82 27.02
N LEU A 109 3.22 -1.79 26.11
CA LEU A 109 3.03 -3.20 26.45
C LEU A 109 4.32 -3.86 26.98
N GLU A 110 5.48 -3.40 26.51
CA GLU A 110 6.78 -3.99 26.84
C GLU A 110 7.48 -3.31 28.05
N SER A 111 7.09 -2.08 28.42
CA SER A 111 7.84 -1.29 29.42
C SER A 111 7.42 -1.50 30.87
N GLY A 112 8.33 -2.09 31.65
CA GLY A 112 8.43 -1.88 33.11
C GLY A 112 9.08 -0.52 33.42
N THR A 113 8.28 0.53 33.48
CA THR A 113 8.52 1.78 34.24
C THR A 113 9.82 2.57 34.06
N THR A 114 10.53 2.54 32.92
CA THR A 114 11.61 3.52 32.67
C THR A 114 11.46 4.29 31.35
N ASP A 115 11.28 5.61 31.50
CA ASP A 115 11.27 6.68 30.49
C ASP A 115 10.17 6.67 29.41
N LEU A 116 8.90 6.62 29.84
CA LEU A 116 7.71 6.90 29.01
C LEU A 116 7.90 8.12 28.08
N PHE A 117 8.47 9.21 28.61
CA PHE A 117 8.68 10.43 27.81
C PHE A 117 9.66 10.21 26.65
N LYS A 118 10.75 9.44 26.86
CA LYS A 118 11.71 9.16 25.79
C LYS A 118 11.11 8.26 24.71
N ASN A 119 10.32 7.26 25.10
CA ASN A 119 9.65 6.35 24.15
C ASN A 119 8.58 7.09 23.34
N VAL A 120 7.79 7.95 23.97
CA VAL A 120 6.82 8.79 23.25
C VAL A 120 7.55 9.77 22.32
N ALA A 121 8.62 10.42 22.78
CA ALA A 121 9.38 11.35 21.96
C ALA A 121 10.07 10.67 20.77
N SER A 122 10.63 9.46 20.95
CA SER A 122 11.24 8.68 19.87
C SER A 122 10.20 8.21 18.86
N ALA A 123 9.02 7.74 19.32
CA ALA A 123 7.93 7.36 18.45
C ALA A 123 7.40 8.55 17.64
N LEU A 124 7.25 9.72 18.25
CA LEU A 124 6.86 10.95 17.54
C LEU A 124 7.90 11.36 16.49
N ALA A 125 9.18 11.32 16.83
CA ALA A 125 10.26 11.61 15.88
C ALA A 125 10.27 10.60 14.72
N GLY A 126 10.10 9.32 15.01
CA GLY A 126 9.92 8.27 14.03
C GLY A 126 8.70 8.50 13.12
N GLY A 127 7.59 8.97 13.69
CA GLY A 127 6.37 9.29 12.95
C GLY A 127 6.58 10.42 11.95
N VAL A 128 7.32 11.46 12.34
CA VAL A 128 7.72 12.55 11.43
C VAL A 128 8.62 12.04 10.30
N ILE A 129 9.62 11.20 10.63
CA ILE A 129 10.50 10.60 9.63
C ILE A 129 9.69 9.73 8.65
N PHE A 130 8.78 8.91 9.18
CA PHE A 130 7.89 8.06 8.39
C PHE A 130 7.01 8.90 7.47
N PHE A 131 6.42 10.00 7.96
CA PHE A 131 5.60 10.91 7.17
C PHE A 131 6.35 11.47 5.96
N PHE A 132 7.56 12.01 6.17
CA PHE A 132 8.36 12.54 5.07
C PHE A 132 8.85 11.44 4.14
N GLY A 133 9.26 10.30 4.69
CA GLY A 133 9.70 9.13 3.93
C GLY A 133 8.62 8.60 2.99
N ILE A 134 7.41 8.37 3.50
CA ILE A 134 6.31 7.82 2.69
C ILE A 134 5.86 8.82 1.62
N ASN A 135 5.77 10.11 1.95
CA ASN A 135 5.42 11.15 0.97
C ASN A 135 6.48 11.25 -0.14
N TRP A 136 7.77 11.13 0.21
CA TRP A 136 8.85 11.14 -0.76
C TRP A 136 8.80 9.91 -1.68
N ILE A 137 8.61 8.71 -1.11
CA ILE A 137 8.48 7.46 -1.86
C ILE A 137 7.30 7.55 -2.83
N GLN A 138 6.12 7.95 -2.36
CA GLN A 138 4.94 8.10 -3.21
C GLN A 138 5.20 9.06 -4.36
N ARG A 139 5.82 10.22 -4.10
CA ARG A 139 6.18 11.17 -5.15
C ARG A 139 7.15 10.56 -6.17
N ALA A 140 8.16 9.82 -5.71
CA ALA A 140 9.13 9.16 -6.58
C ALA A 140 8.47 8.08 -7.47
N MET A 141 7.55 7.28 -6.90
CA MET A 141 6.78 6.28 -7.63
C MET A 141 5.94 6.93 -8.74
N MET A 142 5.23 8.01 -8.43
CA MET A 142 4.42 8.73 -9.41
C MET A 142 5.26 9.32 -10.55
N SER A 143 6.42 9.91 -10.21
CA SER A 143 7.35 10.46 -11.20
C SER A 143 7.85 9.37 -12.15
N ARG A 144 8.25 8.21 -11.61
CA ARG A 144 8.70 7.07 -12.42
C ARG A 144 7.57 6.50 -13.28
N SER A 145 6.37 6.40 -12.72
CA SER A 145 5.19 5.94 -13.46
C SER A 145 4.88 6.86 -14.63
N THR A 146 4.90 8.18 -14.41
CA THR A 146 4.65 9.16 -15.47
C THR A 146 5.70 9.07 -16.59
N GLN A 147 6.98 8.86 -16.26
CA GLN A 147 8.04 8.67 -17.26
C GLN A 147 7.90 7.37 -18.07
N ASN A 148 7.20 6.37 -17.52
CA ASN A 148 6.98 5.10 -18.20
C ASN A 148 5.64 5.06 -18.95
N ALA A 149 4.79 6.08 -18.81
CA ALA A 149 3.48 6.13 -19.44
C ALA A 149 3.53 6.06 -20.98
N ASP A 150 4.57 6.62 -21.58
CA ASP A 150 4.74 6.67 -23.04
C ASP A 150 5.53 5.47 -23.58
N LYS A 151 5.96 4.54 -22.72
CA LYS A 151 6.73 3.36 -23.14
C LYS A 151 5.78 2.25 -23.60
N PRO A 152 6.15 1.46 -24.63
CA PRO A 152 5.38 0.29 -25.00
C PRO A 152 5.27 -0.67 -23.81
N LEU A 153 4.09 -1.26 -23.63
CA LEU A 153 3.84 -2.24 -22.59
C LEU A 153 4.47 -3.57 -23.00
N ASP A 154 5.44 -4.05 -22.22
CA ASP A 154 6.00 -5.41 -22.30
C ASP A 154 5.12 -6.45 -21.57
#